data_AF-A0A3A9K2J9-F1
#
_entry.id   AF-A0A3A9K2J9-F1
#
_cell.length_a   1.000
_cell.length_b   1.000
_cell.length_c   1.000
_cell.angle_alpha   90.00
_cell.angle_beta   90.00
_cell.angle_gamma   90.00
#
_symmetry.space_group_name_H-M   'P 1'
#
loop_
_entity.id
_entity.type
_entity.pdbx_description
1 polymer ?
#
loop_
_entity_poly.entity_id
_entity_poly.type
_entity_poly.pdbx_seq_one_letter_code
_entity_poly.pdbx_strand_id
1 'polypeptide(L)'
;MIINLINKQTILLSSLLILFLLVGCSAGNNTQNNISSEDNTAESNEQNNTVNIEENNSEQLEEKEEELNDLQEEIKTKVAELQKVENELSNIEEEIEEKSNQLESGTEEDTNESANGNSDYEVIQEKADSVVIDLENEDFGTVAIHAHPEKGVQFSPYGYVDKNDHLTFTKEELRNFMEDSEEYNWGSEDGSGHPIELTPAEYYEEYIYIRDFSRSAS
;
A
#
# COMPACT_ATOMS: atom_id res chain seq x y z
N MET A 1 -9.96 -1.74 -14.16
CA MET A 1 -8.60 -1.32 -13.76
C MET A 1 -7.49 -2.34 -14.08
N ILE A 2 -7.73 -3.64 -13.87
CA ILE A 2 -6.73 -4.74 -13.91
C ILE A 2 -5.92 -4.86 -15.23
N ILE A 3 -6.54 -4.64 -16.39
CA ILE A 3 -5.88 -4.80 -17.72
C ILE A 3 -4.62 -3.92 -17.87
N ASN A 4 -4.62 -2.71 -17.29
CA ASN A 4 -3.46 -1.81 -17.36
C ASN A 4 -2.27 -2.30 -16.51
N LEU A 5 -2.52 -3.08 -15.47
CA LEU A 5 -1.47 -3.61 -14.60
C LEU A 5 -0.75 -4.81 -15.26
N ILE A 6 -1.51 -5.69 -15.92
CA ILE A 6 -0.98 -6.85 -16.67
C ILE A 6 -0.09 -6.38 -17.84
N ASN A 7 -0.51 -5.35 -18.57
CA ASN A 7 0.31 -4.75 -19.63
C ASN A 7 1.60 -4.12 -19.08
N LYS A 8 1.57 -3.51 -17.89
CA LYS A 8 2.76 -2.89 -17.28
C LYS A 8 3.78 -3.95 -16.81
N GLN A 9 3.30 -5.05 -16.22
CA GLN A 9 4.13 -6.20 -15.84
C GLN A 9 4.78 -6.88 -17.06
N THR A 10 4.03 -7.13 -18.13
CA THR A 10 4.58 -7.78 -19.35
C THR A 10 5.60 -6.92 -20.10
N ILE A 11 5.46 -5.58 -20.08
CA ILE A 11 6.48 -4.66 -20.60
C ILE A 11 7.77 -4.69 -19.77
N LEU A 12 7.66 -4.76 -18.43
CA LEU A 12 8.84 -4.85 -17.55
C LEU A 12 9.59 -6.18 -17.72
N LEU A 13 8.86 -7.31 -17.74
CA LEU A 13 9.44 -8.65 -17.92
C LEU A 13 10.11 -8.83 -19.29
N SER A 14 9.52 -8.30 -20.36
CA SER A 14 10.13 -8.35 -21.70
C SER A 14 11.38 -7.46 -21.81
N SER A 15 11.39 -6.28 -21.17
CA SER A 15 12.59 -5.42 -21.15
C SER A 15 13.75 -6.02 -20.36
N LEU A 16 13.47 -6.79 -19.30
CA LEU A 16 14.50 -7.48 -18.51
C LEU A 16 15.11 -8.66 -19.29
N LEU A 17 14.29 -9.39 -20.06
CA LEU A 17 14.75 -10.50 -20.90
C LEU A 17 15.67 -10.03 -22.05
N ILE A 18 15.38 -8.86 -22.64
CA ILE A 18 16.20 -8.26 -23.70
C ILE A 18 17.59 -7.86 -23.17
N LEU A 19 17.68 -7.39 -21.91
CA LEU A 19 18.95 -7.03 -21.28
C LEU A 19 19.85 -8.26 -21.08
N PHE A 20 19.27 -9.42 -20.75
CA PHE A 20 20.02 -10.68 -20.60
C PHE A 20 20.58 -11.23 -21.91
N LEU A 21 19.94 -10.97 -23.06
CA LEU A 21 20.41 -11.42 -24.37
C LEU A 21 21.59 -10.59 -24.92
N LEU A 22 21.78 -9.35 -24.47
CA LEU A 22 22.87 -8.49 -24.94
C LEU A 22 24.24 -8.80 -24.32
N VAL A 23 24.29 -9.52 -23.20
CA VAL A 23 25.55 -10.01 -22.60
C VAL A 23 26.06 -11.28 -23.31
N GLY A 24 25.21 -11.94 -24.11
CA GLY A 24 25.48 -13.23 -24.76
C GLY A 24 26.26 -13.20 -26.08
N CYS A 25 26.92 -12.10 -26.46
CA CYS A 25 27.58 -11.98 -27.77
C CYS A 25 28.92 -11.24 -27.74
N SER A 26 29.98 -11.93 -27.32
CA SER A 26 31.34 -11.65 -27.79
C SER A 26 32.16 -12.94 -27.85
N ALA A 27 32.14 -13.60 -29.01
CA ALA A 27 32.91 -14.80 -29.27
C ALA A 27 33.79 -14.62 -30.52
N GLY A 28 35.09 -14.88 -30.35
CA GLY A 28 36.07 -14.99 -31.44
C GLY A 28 37.09 -13.84 -31.48
N ASN A 29 38.38 -14.08 -31.78
CA ASN A 29 39.07 -15.35 -32.04
C ASN A 29 40.54 -15.24 -31.62
N ASN A 30 41.11 -16.35 -31.14
CA ASN A 30 42.54 -16.51 -30.92
C ASN A 30 43.21 -17.10 -32.17
N THR A 31 43.79 -16.27 -33.04
CA THR A 31 44.76 -16.73 -34.05
C THR A 31 45.71 -15.62 -34.52
N GLN A 32 46.98 -15.67 -34.10
CA GLN A 32 48.18 -15.82 -34.96
C GLN A 32 49.46 -15.31 -34.27
N ASN A 33 50.38 -16.23 -34.01
CA ASN A 33 51.80 -15.90 -33.92
C ASN A 33 52.28 -15.38 -35.29
N ASN A 34 53.01 -14.26 -35.35
CA ASN A 34 54.36 -14.30 -35.94
C ASN A 34 55.26 -13.10 -35.55
N ILE A 35 56.56 -13.33 -35.70
CA ILE A 35 57.73 -12.51 -35.37
C ILE A 35 57.88 -11.25 -36.25
N SER A 36 58.26 -10.11 -35.66
CA SER A 36 59.37 -9.26 -36.17
C SER A 36 59.88 -8.23 -35.14
N SER A 37 61.16 -8.39 -34.76
CA SER A 37 62.24 -7.36 -34.58
C SER A 37 61.99 -5.96 -33.96
N GLU A 38 63.00 -5.53 -33.17
CA GLU A 38 63.36 -4.13 -32.79
C GLU A 38 62.46 -3.41 -31.75
N ASP A 39 62.95 -2.58 -30.82
CA ASP A 39 64.31 -2.40 -30.25
C ASP A 39 64.23 -1.61 -28.91
N ASN A 40 65.19 -1.86 -28.01
CA ASN A 40 65.66 -1.03 -26.88
C ASN A 40 64.73 -0.38 -25.80
N THR A 41 64.99 -0.81 -24.55
CA THR A 41 65.15 -0.02 -23.30
C THR A 41 63.99 0.74 -22.65
N ALA A 42 63.48 0.22 -21.53
CA ALA A 42 63.26 0.96 -20.25
C ALA A 42 62.73 0.05 -19.10
N GLU A 43 63.49 -0.98 -18.70
CA GLU A 43 63.03 -1.95 -17.68
C GLU A 43 63.50 -1.57 -16.26
N SER A 44 62.61 -1.02 -15.42
CA SER A 44 62.60 -1.08 -13.93
C SER A 44 61.66 -0.02 -13.30
N ASN A 45 60.33 -0.15 -13.45
CA ASN A 45 59.36 0.41 -12.46
C ASN A 45 57.87 0.02 -12.63
N GLU A 46 57.50 -0.87 -13.56
CA GLU A 46 56.08 -1.13 -13.87
C GLU A 46 55.49 -2.40 -13.21
N GLN A 47 56.31 -3.30 -12.67
CA GLN A 47 55.85 -4.57 -12.07
C GLN A 47 55.43 -4.51 -10.60
N ASN A 48 55.77 -3.44 -9.87
CA ASN A 48 55.42 -3.33 -8.44
C ASN A 48 54.05 -2.67 -8.19
N ASN A 49 53.37 -2.17 -9.23
CA ASN A 49 52.09 -1.48 -9.11
C ASN A 49 50.92 -2.22 -9.79
N THR A 50 51.19 -3.25 -10.60
CA THR A 50 50.17 -4.09 -11.25
C THR A 50 49.76 -5.27 -10.37
N VAL A 51 50.74 -6.05 -9.87
CA VAL A 51 50.50 -7.18 -8.94
C VAL A 51 49.68 -6.76 -7.73
N ASN A 52 50.04 -5.61 -7.15
CA ASN A 52 49.39 -5.05 -5.95
C ASN A 52 47.95 -4.54 -6.19
N ILE A 53 47.52 -4.41 -7.45
CA ILE A 53 46.14 -4.03 -7.83
C ILE A 53 45.32 -5.28 -8.17
N GLU A 54 45.91 -6.28 -8.81
CA GLU A 54 45.22 -7.53 -9.14
C GLU A 54 44.90 -8.37 -7.90
N GLU A 55 45.82 -8.48 -6.92
CA GLU A 55 45.55 -9.17 -5.65
C GLU A 55 44.45 -8.44 -4.84
N ASN A 56 44.58 -7.12 -4.62
CA ASN A 56 43.58 -6.32 -3.90
C ASN A 56 42.17 -6.34 -4.55
N ASN A 57 42.09 -6.47 -5.88
CA ASN A 57 40.81 -6.56 -6.59
C ASN A 57 40.24 -8.00 -6.57
N SER A 58 41.09 -9.03 -6.51
CA SER A 58 40.64 -10.42 -6.37
C SER A 58 40.03 -10.68 -4.99
N GLU A 59 40.67 -10.18 -3.92
CA GLU A 59 40.16 -10.31 -2.55
C GLU A 59 38.81 -9.58 -2.38
N GLN A 60 38.68 -8.35 -2.91
CA GLN A 60 37.42 -7.60 -2.92
C GLN A 60 36.33 -8.19 -3.82
N LEU A 61 36.69 -9.05 -4.78
CA LEU A 61 35.72 -9.76 -5.62
C LEU A 61 35.18 -10.99 -4.88
N GLU A 62 36.06 -11.75 -4.21
CA GLU A 62 35.69 -12.92 -3.41
C GLU A 62 34.79 -12.54 -2.22
N GLU A 63 35.10 -11.44 -1.51
CA GLU A 63 34.25 -10.85 -0.46
C GLU A 63 32.84 -10.50 -0.97
N LYS A 64 32.74 -9.94 -2.18
CA LYS A 64 31.44 -9.58 -2.80
C LYS A 64 30.68 -10.77 -3.37
N GLU A 65 31.38 -11.82 -3.81
CA GLU A 65 30.74 -13.06 -4.20
C GLU A 65 30.16 -13.79 -2.96
N GLU A 66 30.83 -13.72 -1.80
CA GLU A 66 30.28 -14.19 -0.52
C GLU A 66 29.04 -13.39 -0.10
N GLU A 67 29.09 -12.05 -0.08
CA GLU A 67 27.90 -11.21 0.18
C GLU A 67 26.73 -11.50 -0.77
N LEU A 68 27.01 -11.73 -2.06
CA LEU A 68 25.99 -12.03 -3.07
C LEU A 68 25.32 -13.39 -2.82
N ASN A 69 26.09 -14.39 -2.37
CA ASN A 69 25.58 -15.72 -2.06
C ASN A 69 24.70 -15.70 -0.79
N ASP A 70 25.11 -14.98 0.26
CA ASP A 70 24.32 -14.81 1.48
C ASP A 70 22.99 -14.08 1.19
N LEU A 71 23.03 -13.01 0.39
CA LEU A 71 21.83 -12.31 -0.06
C LEU A 71 20.91 -13.21 -0.91
N GLN A 72 21.45 -14.11 -1.72
CA GLN A 72 20.65 -15.07 -2.50
C GLN A 72 19.95 -16.11 -1.61
N GLU A 73 20.62 -16.63 -0.58
CA GLU A 73 19.99 -17.54 0.38
C GLU A 73 18.97 -16.82 1.29
N GLU A 74 19.17 -15.54 1.63
CA GLU A 74 18.15 -14.73 2.31
C GLU A 74 16.92 -14.54 1.40
N ILE A 75 17.10 -14.14 0.13
CA ILE A 75 16.01 -13.97 -0.84
C ILE A 75 15.21 -15.28 -0.99
N LYS A 76 15.91 -16.40 -1.16
CA LYS A 76 15.32 -17.75 -1.27
C LYS A 76 14.53 -18.13 -0.02
N THR A 77 15.02 -17.79 1.17
CA THR A 77 14.30 -18.00 2.44
C THR A 77 13.02 -17.16 2.49
N LYS A 78 13.10 -15.86 2.17
CA LYS A 78 11.91 -14.98 2.13
C LYS A 78 10.89 -15.40 1.07
N VAL A 79 11.34 -15.93 -0.08
CA VAL A 79 10.43 -16.48 -1.10
C VAL A 79 9.66 -17.70 -0.56
N ALA A 80 10.30 -18.58 0.20
CA ALA A 80 9.61 -19.71 0.84
C ALA A 80 8.62 -19.25 1.93
N GLU A 81 8.95 -18.19 2.68
CA GLU A 81 8.02 -17.56 3.63
C GLU A 81 6.82 -16.91 2.93
N LEU A 82 7.05 -16.20 1.81
CA LEU A 82 5.97 -15.61 0.99
C LEU A 82 5.05 -16.69 0.41
N GLN A 83 5.60 -17.78 -0.11
CA GLN A 83 4.81 -18.93 -0.57
C GLN A 83 3.97 -19.55 0.56
N LYS A 84 4.49 -19.59 1.79
CA LYS A 84 3.72 -20.07 2.95
C LYS A 84 2.54 -19.15 3.25
N VAL A 85 2.75 -17.83 3.23
CA VAL A 85 1.67 -16.83 3.43
C VAL A 85 0.64 -16.87 2.30
N GLU A 86 1.06 -17.06 1.05
CA GLU A 86 0.17 -17.20 -0.11
C GLU A 86 -0.77 -18.42 0.03
N ASN A 87 -0.24 -19.56 0.47
CA ASN A 87 -1.06 -20.74 0.76
C ASN A 87 -1.99 -20.53 1.97
N GLU A 88 -1.55 -19.80 3.00
CA GLU A 88 -2.40 -19.45 4.15
C GLU A 88 -3.56 -18.51 3.75
N LEU A 89 -3.32 -17.55 2.86
CA LEU A 89 -4.36 -16.68 2.29
C LEU A 89 -5.36 -17.48 1.44
N SER A 90 -4.89 -18.36 0.56
CA SER A 90 -5.75 -19.21 -0.28
C SER A 90 -6.72 -20.07 0.55
N ASN A 91 -6.26 -20.64 1.67
CA ASN A 91 -7.12 -21.42 2.56
C ASN A 91 -8.16 -20.56 3.30
N ILE A 92 -7.82 -19.31 3.63
CA ILE A 92 -8.74 -18.36 4.28
C ILE A 92 -9.81 -17.87 3.29
N GLU A 93 -9.46 -17.66 2.02
CA GLU A 93 -10.41 -17.34 0.96
C GLU A 93 -11.44 -18.47 0.77
N GLU A 94 -11.00 -19.73 0.72
CA GLU A 94 -11.90 -20.89 0.68
C GLU A 94 -12.82 -20.98 1.94
N GLU A 95 -12.29 -20.74 3.15
CA GLU A 95 -13.13 -20.73 4.37
C GLU A 95 -14.17 -19.60 4.35
N ILE A 96 -13.83 -18.43 3.79
CA ILE A 96 -14.78 -17.30 3.65
C ILE A 96 -15.88 -17.65 2.64
N GLU A 97 -15.56 -18.30 1.52
CA GLU A 97 -16.54 -18.72 0.52
C GLU A 97 -17.51 -19.79 1.07
N GLU A 98 -17.02 -20.80 1.80
CA GLU A 98 -17.88 -21.80 2.48
C GLU A 98 -18.79 -21.17 3.55
N LYS A 99 -18.31 -20.14 4.25
CA LYS A 99 -19.04 -19.47 5.33
C LYS A 99 -20.09 -18.50 4.81
N SER A 100 -19.83 -17.84 3.67
CA SER A 100 -20.79 -17.00 2.95
C SER A 100 -22.04 -17.81 2.55
N ASN A 101 -21.82 -19.00 2.00
CA ASN A 101 -22.89 -19.92 1.57
C ASN A 101 -23.76 -20.49 2.71
N GLN A 102 -23.43 -20.23 3.99
CA GLN A 102 -24.22 -20.65 5.15
C GLN A 102 -25.08 -19.56 5.80
N LEU A 103 -25.00 -18.29 5.34
CA LEU A 103 -25.81 -17.20 5.88
C LEU A 103 -27.17 -16.98 5.17
N GLU A 104 -27.46 -17.71 4.09
CA GLU A 104 -28.67 -17.52 3.28
C GLU A 104 -29.88 -18.34 3.79
N SER A 105 -30.29 -18.15 5.04
CA SER A 105 -31.55 -18.74 5.56
C SER A 105 -32.26 -17.91 6.63
N GLY A 106 -33.24 -17.10 6.17
CA GLY A 106 -34.19 -16.32 6.97
C GLY A 106 -33.78 -14.86 7.17
N THR A 107 -34.57 -13.83 6.81
CA THR A 107 -35.97 -13.81 6.30
C THR A 107 -36.22 -12.53 5.46
N GLU A 108 -37.20 -12.58 4.55
CA GLU A 108 -37.79 -11.50 3.73
C GLU A 108 -38.37 -10.32 4.58
N GLU A 109 -38.82 -9.15 4.11
CA GLU A 109 -39.24 -8.55 2.82
C GLU A 109 -38.77 -7.05 2.80
N ASP A 110 -38.64 -6.26 1.73
CA ASP A 110 -38.47 -6.40 0.26
C ASP A 110 -37.86 -5.07 -0.26
N THR A 111 -37.10 -5.09 -1.36
CA THR A 111 -37.18 -4.07 -2.44
C THR A 111 -36.44 -4.58 -3.67
N ASN A 112 -37.19 -4.92 -4.72
CA ASN A 112 -36.64 -5.11 -6.05
C ASN A 112 -36.20 -3.75 -6.64
N GLU A 113 -34.97 -3.64 -7.16
CA GLU A 113 -34.76 -3.25 -8.58
C GLU A 113 -33.34 -3.55 -9.09
N SER A 114 -33.31 -4.07 -10.33
CA SER A 114 -32.22 -4.09 -11.32
C SER A 114 -30.86 -4.69 -10.98
N ALA A 115 -30.55 -5.77 -11.71
CA ALA A 115 -29.19 -6.16 -12.01
C ALA A 115 -28.36 -4.98 -12.53
N ASN A 116 -27.25 -4.67 -11.86
CA ASN A 116 -26.15 -3.91 -12.42
C ASN A 116 -24.85 -4.66 -12.15
N GLY A 117 -23.99 -4.76 -13.17
CA GLY A 117 -22.74 -5.52 -13.11
C GLY A 117 -21.60 -4.76 -12.44
N ASN A 118 -21.91 -3.98 -11.40
CA ASN A 118 -20.92 -3.23 -10.64
C ASN A 118 -20.06 -4.21 -9.85
N SER A 119 -18.75 -4.00 -9.85
CA SER A 119 -17.85 -4.75 -8.96
C SER A 119 -18.08 -4.32 -7.51
N ASP A 120 -17.80 -5.18 -6.53
CA ASP A 120 -17.93 -4.84 -5.10
C ASP A 120 -17.21 -3.52 -4.74
N TYR A 121 -16.06 -3.26 -5.37
CA TYR A 121 -15.31 -2.02 -5.26
C TYR A 121 -16.13 -0.78 -5.65
N GLU A 122 -16.90 -0.87 -6.74
CA GLU A 122 -17.71 0.22 -7.27
C GLU A 122 -18.90 0.51 -6.36
N VAL A 123 -19.56 -0.52 -5.81
CA VAL A 123 -20.63 -0.37 -4.81
C VAL A 123 -20.09 0.23 -3.50
N ILE A 124 -18.91 -0.18 -3.06
CA ILE A 124 -18.23 0.40 -1.89
C ILE A 124 -17.88 1.87 -2.15
N GLN A 125 -17.39 2.19 -3.34
CA GLN A 125 -17.05 3.56 -3.72
C GLN A 125 -18.30 4.44 -3.79
N GLU A 126 -19.36 4.04 -4.50
CA GLU A 126 -20.64 4.77 -4.57
C GLU A 126 -21.20 5.09 -3.17
N LYS A 127 -21.10 4.12 -2.24
CA LYS A 127 -21.53 4.31 -0.86
C LYS A 127 -20.62 5.26 -0.06
N ALA A 128 -19.32 5.23 -0.29
CA ALA A 128 -18.37 6.15 0.35
C ALA A 128 -18.55 7.58 -0.17
N ASP A 129 -18.70 7.75 -1.50
CA ASP A 129 -18.94 9.03 -2.15
C ASP A 129 -20.26 9.66 -1.67
N SER A 130 -21.33 8.86 -1.49
CA SER A 130 -22.58 9.32 -0.85
C SER A 130 -22.33 9.88 0.55
N VAL A 131 -21.67 9.13 1.44
CA VAL A 131 -21.40 9.58 2.82
C VAL A 131 -20.57 10.86 2.86
N VAL A 132 -19.61 11.05 1.93
CA VAL A 132 -18.84 12.30 1.81
C VAL A 132 -19.74 13.48 1.40
N ILE A 133 -20.65 13.27 0.44
CA ILE A 133 -21.62 14.29 0.02
C ILE A 133 -22.60 14.62 1.16
N ASP A 134 -23.10 13.62 1.89
CA ASP A 134 -24.03 13.82 3.00
C ASP A 134 -23.35 14.59 4.15
N LEU A 135 -22.07 14.29 4.44
CA LEU A 135 -21.23 15.06 5.35
C LEU A 135 -21.00 16.50 4.87
N GLU A 136 -20.67 16.73 3.60
CA GLU A 136 -20.47 18.09 3.03
C GLU A 136 -21.74 18.96 3.14
N ASN A 137 -22.92 18.34 3.07
CA ASN A 137 -24.22 19.02 3.19
C ASN A 137 -24.74 19.12 4.63
N GLU A 138 -23.96 18.72 5.64
CA GLU A 138 -24.37 18.65 7.05
C GLU A 138 -25.58 17.73 7.32
N ASP A 139 -25.96 16.85 6.37
CA ASP A 139 -27.12 15.97 6.49
C ASP A 139 -26.81 14.70 7.28
N PHE A 140 -26.60 14.91 8.59
CA PHE A 140 -26.39 13.83 9.55
C PHE A 140 -27.62 12.90 9.68
N GLY A 141 -28.81 13.35 9.26
CA GLY A 141 -30.00 12.51 9.13
C GLY A 141 -29.83 11.42 8.07
N THR A 142 -29.21 11.75 6.94
CA THR A 142 -28.84 10.81 5.88
C THR A 142 -27.57 10.02 6.23
N VAL A 143 -26.52 10.63 6.80
CA VAL A 143 -25.32 9.90 7.30
C VAL A 143 -25.71 8.78 8.27
N ALA A 144 -26.66 9.02 9.16
CA ALA A 144 -27.21 8.02 10.08
C ALA A 144 -27.79 6.78 9.37
N ILE A 145 -28.25 6.88 8.11
CA ILE A 145 -28.72 5.74 7.33
C ILE A 145 -27.58 4.72 7.13
N HIS A 146 -26.35 5.19 6.93
CA HIS A 146 -25.16 4.37 6.70
C HIS A 146 -24.56 3.79 7.99
N ALA A 147 -24.90 4.33 9.15
CA ALA A 147 -24.44 3.84 10.46
C ALA A 147 -24.92 2.42 10.77
N HIS A 148 -24.06 1.63 11.42
CA HIS A 148 -24.40 0.26 11.85
C HIS A 148 -25.47 0.32 12.96
N PRO A 149 -26.60 -0.43 12.83
CA PRO A 149 -27.76 -0.24 13.72
C PRO A 149 -27.44 -0.39 15.21
N GLU A 150 -26.62 -1.37 15.58
CA GLU A 150 -26.24 -1.61 16.99
C GLU A 150 -24.91 -0.98 17.43
N LYS A 151 -24.01 -0.64 16.49
CA LYS A 151 -22.61 -0.22 16.81
C LYS A 151 -22.37 1.26 16.61
N GLY A 152 -23.28 1.98 15.94
CA GLY A 152 -23.14 3.41 15.69
C GLY A 152 -21.97 3.75 14.76
N VAL A 153 -21.44 4.97 14.94
CA VAL A 153 -20.21 5.48 14.33
C VAL A 153 -19.31 6.01 15.46
N GLN A 154 -18.05 5.61 15.43
CA GLN A 154 -17.04 6.09 16.37
C GLN A 154 -16.25 7.26 15.76
N PHE A 155 -16.06 8.32 16.54
CA PHE A 155 -15.35 9.53 16.12
C PHE A 155 -13.98 9.59 16.77
N SER A 156 -12.97 10.02 16.01
CA SER A 156 -11.64 10.33 16.51
C SER A 156 -11.14 11.60 15.85
N PRO A 157 -10.51 12.53 16.59
CA PRO A 157 -9.90 13.73 16.01
C PRO A 157 -8.70 13.40 15.10
N TYR A 158 -8.13 12.19 15.23
CA TYR A 158 -6.91 11.76 14.53
C TYR A 158 -7.01 10.33 13.99
N GLY A 159 -6.01 9.91 13.20
CA GLY A 159 -6.01 8.59 12.54
C GLY A 159 -5.87 7.36 13.46
N TYR A 160 -5.66 7.54 14.77
CA TYR A 160 -5.74 6.46 15.76
C TYR A 160 -7.18 6.35 16.29
N VAL A 161 -7.67 5.14 16.56
CA VAL A 161 -9.05 4.89 16.99
C VAL A 161 -9.05 3.87 18.14
N ASP A 162 -9.46 4.30 19.34
CA ASP A 162 -9.65 3.42 20.50
C ASP A 162 -11.15 3.18 20.79
N LYS A 163 -11.55 1.91 20.83
CA LYS A 163 -12.94 1.49 21.06
C LYS A 163 -13.44 1.69 22.49
N ASN A 164 -12.55 1.95 23.44
CA ASN A 164 -12.88 2.13 24.86
C ASN A 164 -12.97 3.62 25.23
N ASP A 165 -12.11 4.44 24.62
CA ASP A 165 -11.92 5.84 25.02
C ASP A 165 -12.56 6.84 24.05
N HIS A 166 -12.81 6.48 22.78
CA HIS A 166 -13.37 7.40 21.79
C HIS A 166 -14.91 7.32 21.68
N LEU A 167 -15.54 8.48 21.56
CA LEU A 167 -16.99 8.63 21.51
C LEU A 167 -17.63 7.88 20.34
N THR A 168 -18.75 7.21 20.62
CA THR A 168 -19.53 6.45 19.63
C THR A 168 -20.98 6.90 19.68
N PHE A 169 -21.48 7.43 18.56
CA PHE A 169 -22.86 7.89 18.43
C PHE A 169 -23.68 6.81 17.72
N THR A 170 -24.82 6.45 18.31
CA THR A 170 -25.79 5.53 17.69
C THR A 170 -26.43 6.15 16.46
N LYS A 171 -27.14 5.32 15.69
CA LYS A 171 -27.94 5.76 14.54
C LYS A 171 -29.01 6.82 14.89
N GLU A 172 -29.51 6.86 16.12
CA GLU A 172 -30.51 7.85 16.52
C GLU A 172 -29.87 9.15 17.02
N GLU A 173 -28.77 9.06 17.76
CA GLU A 173 -28.02 10.26 18.18
C GLU A 173 -27.42 10.97 16.96
N LEU A 174 -26.91 10.23 15.96
CA LEU A 174 -26.45 10.80 14.70
C LEU A 174 -27.53 11.62 13.97
N ARG A 175 -28.80 11.21 13.99
CA ARG A 175 -29.87 11.98 13.31
C ARG A 175 -30.05 13.38 13.88
N ASN A 176 -29.71 13.57 15.15
CA ASN A 176 -29.86 14.82 15.88
C ASN A 176 -28.49 15.48 16.17
N PHE A 177 -27.40 15.01 15.53
CA PHE A 177 -26.02 15.41 15.84
C PHE A 177 -25.81 16.93 15.82
N MET A 178 -26.33 17.62 14.79
CA MET A 178 -26.23 19.09 14.67
C MET A 178 -27.20 19.87 15.58
N GLU A 179 -28.19 19.19 16.18
CA GLU A 179 -29.16 19.79 17.11
C GLU A 179 -28.75 19.57 18.58
N ASP A 180 -27.77 18.70 18.82
CA ASP A 180 -27.24 18.41 20.14
C ASP A 180 -26.36 19.57 20.63
N SER A 181 -26.53 19.88 21.91
CA SER A 181 -25.87 20.98 22.62
C SER A 181 -25.17 20.52 23.90
N GLU A 182 -25.05 19.21 24.10
CA GLU A 182 -24.14 18.65 25.11
C GLU A 182 -22.68 18.79 24.65
N GLU A 183 -21.82 19.31 25.53
CA GLU A 183 -20.37 19.34 25.30
C GLU A 183 -19.77 17.96 25.62
N TYR A 184 -19.09 17.37 24.65
CA TYR A 184 -18.41 16.09 24.82
C TYR A 184 -16.89 16.28 24.84
N ASN A 185 -16.20 15.37 25.52
CA ASN A 185 -14.74 15.27 25.46
C ASN A 185 -14.34 14.31 24.31
N TRP A 186 -13.86 14.87 23.21
CA TRP A 186 -13.49 14.14 21.99
C TRP A 186 -12.04 13.61 22.02
N GLY A 187 -11.34 13.72 23.15
CA GLY A 187 -9.94 13.35 23.30
C GLY A 187 -9.09 14.53 23.77
N SER A 188 -7.87 14.66 23.24
CA SER A 188 -6.95 15.74 23.60
C SER A 188 -6.15 16.23 22.39
N GLU A 189 -5.90 17.53 22.32
CA GLU A 189 -5.15 18.15 21.24
C GLU A 189 -3.72 17.61 21.15
N ASP A 190 -3.26 17.29 19.94
CA ASP A 190 -1.84 16.99 19.70
C ASP A 190 -0.94 18.20 20.04
N GLY A 191 0.18 17.94 20.69
CA GLY A 191 1.13 18.94 21.17
C GLY A 191 0.74 19.67 22.47
N SER A 192 -0.51 20.10 22.64
CA SER A 192 -0.93 20.82 23.88
C SER A 192 -1.35 19.86 25.00
N GLY A 193 -2.00 18.75 24.66
CA GLY A 193 -2.59 17.81 25.61
C GLY A 193 -3.80 18.36 26.37
N HIS A 194 -4.36 19.51 25.98
CA HIS A 194 -5.63 19.99 26.50
C HIS A 194 -6.80 19.12 26.00
N PRO A 195 -7.86 18.95 26.80
CA PRO A 195 -9.03 18.20 26.37
C PRO A 195 -9.77 18.94 25.24
N ILE A 196 -10.30 18.17 24.28
CA ILE A 196 -11.13 18.70 23.19
C ILE A 196 -12.58 18.65 23.69
N GLU A 197 -13.03 19.73 24.34
CA GLU A 197 -14.40 19.87 24.89
C GLU A 197 -15.22 20.72 23.90
N LEU A 198 -16.13 20.08 23.16
CA LEU A 198 -16.90 20.69 22.07
C LEU A 198 -18.30 20.07 21.97
N THR A 199 -19.29 20.82 21.51
CA THR A 199 -20.55 20.25 21.01
C THR A 199 -20.32 19.50 19.68
N PRO A 200 -21.20 18.59 19.25
CA PRO A 200 -21.01 17.86 17.99
C PRO A 200 -20.96 18.76 16.74
N ALA A 201 -21.72 19.87 16.73
CA ALA A 201 -21.67 20.85 15.65
C ALA A 201 -20.32 21.59 15.58
N GLU A 202 -19.75 21.98 16.73
CA GLU A 202 -18.41 22.60 16.79
C GLU A 202 -17.31 21.60 16.42
N TYR A 203 -17.44 20.33 16.84
CA TYR A 203 -16.53 19.26 16.43
C TYR A 203 -16.58 19.03 14.91
N TYR A 204 -17.75 19.09 14.29
CA TYR A 204 -17.86 19.01 12.84
C TYR A 204 -17.09 20.12 12.13
N GLU A 205 -17.29 21.39 12.52
CA GLU A 205 -16.63 22.56 11.91
C GLU A 205 -15.10 22.52 12.03
N GLU A 206 -14.56 22.05 13.16
CA GLU A 206 -13.11 22.04 13.41
C GLU A 206 -12.40 20.76 12.91
N TYR A 207 -13.06 19.59 12.93
CA TYR A 207 -12.42 18.29 12.66
C TYR A 207 -12.96 17.51 11.45
N ILE A 208 -14.19 17.76 11.00
CA ILE A 208 -14.84 16.99 9.92
C ILE A 208 -14.93 17.82 8.63
N TYR A 209 -15.25 19.12 8.74
CA TYR A 209 -15.54 19.98 7.60
C TYR A 209 -14.33 20.18 6.70
N ILE A 210 -14.37 19.58 5.50
CA ILE A 210 -13.33 19.70 4.49
C ILE A 210 -13.50 21.04 3.76
N ARG A 211 -12.90 22.09 4.32
CA ARG A 211 -12.93 23.43 3.71
C ARG A 211 -12.32 23.43 2.31
N ASP A 212 -13.09 23.84 1.31
CA ASP A 212 -12.60 24.03 -0.06
C ASP A 212 -11.67 25.26 -0.16
N PHE A 213 -10.37 25.02 0.01
CA PHE A 213 -9.34 26.04 -0.14
C PHE A 213 -9.16 26.51 -1.61
N SER A 214 -9.69 25.81 -2.62
CA SER A 214 -9.53 26.20 -4.03
C SER A 214 -10.30 27.48 -4.39
N ARG A 215 -11.38 27.79 -3.67
CA ARG A 215 -12.21 28.99 -3.88
C ARG A 215 -11.74 30.24 -3.13
N SER A 216 -10.68 30.13 -2.31
CA SER A 216 -10.16 31.23 -1.50
C SER A 216 -9.17 32.16 -2.22
N ALA A 217 -8.98 31.97 -3.54
CA ALA A 217 -8.15 32.83 -4.39
C ALA A 217 -9.02 33.69 -5.32
N SER A 218 -9.33 34.92 -4.92
CA SER A 218 -9.95 35.98 -5.75
C SER A 218 -9.55 37.36 -5.25
#